data_AF-A0A9D7ECQ1-F1
#
_entry.id   AF-A0A9D7ECQ1-F1
#
_cell.length_a   1.000
_cell.length_b   1.000
_cell.length_c   1.000
_cell.angle_alpha   90.00
_cell.angle_beta   90.00
_cell.angle_gamma   90.00
#
_symmetry.space_group_name_H-M   'P 1'
#
loop_
_entity.id
_entity.type
_entity.pdbx_description
1 polymer ?
#
loop_
_entity_poly.entity_id
_entity_poly.type
_entity_poly.pdbx_seq_one_letter_code
_entity_poly.pdbx_strand_id
1 'polypeptide(L)'
;MNHEWLGWRGGEVTITVDLDSAQDLRFLGLGALNEPSSWIHPPEAIEISTSLDGLTFEKQGDAPVKKGEGRREVAVVKPCKARYVRYIVHAWKAIPVGQPGAGEPAWLFLDEVIIN
;
A
#
# COMPACT_ATOMS: atom_id res chain seq x y z
N MET A 1 12.84 -13.70 7.96
CA MET A 1 11.97 -13.29 6.84
C MET A 1 10.55 -13.30 7.38
N ASN A 2 9.80 -12.20 7.20
CA ASN A 2 8.39 -12.21 7.54
C ASN A 2 7.67 -13.04 6.46
N HIS A 3 6.89 -14.04 6.86
CA HIS A 3 6.19 -14.97 5.96
C HIS A 3 4.68 -14.72 5.94
N GLU A 4 4.21 -13.72 6.69
CA GLU A 4 2.79 -13.42 6.84
C GLU A 4 2.40 -12.33 5.86
N TRP A 5 1.70 -12.74 4.80
CA TRP A 5 1.18 -11.86 3.76
C TRP A 5 -0.31 -12.09 3.62
N LEU A 6 -1.04 -11.01 3.35
CA LEU A 6 -2.38 -11.11 2.79
C LEU A 6 -2.32 -10.84 1.29
N GLY A 7 -2.97 -11.68 0.51
CA GLY A 7 -2.93 -11.68 -0.94
C GLY A 7 -4.29 -11.35 -1.55
N TRP A 8 -4.30 -10.43 -2.50
CA TRP A 8 -5.45 -10.09 -3.34
C TRP A 8 -5.07 -10.21 -4.81
N ARG A 9 -6.04 -10.50 -5.68
CA ARG A 9 -5.78 -10.66 -7.12
C ARG A 9 -6.68 -9.76 -7.93
N GLY A 10 -6.07 -8.79 -8.61
CA GLY A 10 -6.79 -7.75 -9.34
C GLY A 10 -7.64 -6.85 -8.43
N GLY A 11 -7.76 -5.58 -8.82
CA GLY A 11 -8.63 -4.63 -8.13
C GLY A 11 -7.92 -3.77 -7.09
N GLU A 12 -8.64 -3.43 -6.04
CA GLU A 12 -8.28 -2.39 -5.07
C GLU A 12 -8.44 -2.93 -3.65
N VAL A 13 -7.50 -2.57 -2.76
CA VAL A 13 -7.57 -2.85 -1.32
C VAL A 13 -7.65 -1.53 -0.58
N THR A 14 -8.71 -1.34 0.21
CA THR A 14 -8.83 -0.22 1.14
C THR A 14 -8.53 -0.70 2.56
N ILE A 15 -7.56 -0.06 3.20
CA ILE A 15 -7.20 -0.28 4.61
C ILE A 15 -7.46 1.01 5.36
N THR A 16 -8.27 0.97 6.42
CA THR A 16 -8.44 2.11 7.34
C THR A 16 -8.04 1.69 8.74
N VAL A 17 -7.08 2.40 9.33
CA VAL A 17 -6.61 2.19 10.69
C VAL A 17 -7.17 3.30 11.58
N ASP A 18 -7.83 2.94 12.67
CA ASP A 18 -8.18 3.84 13.78
C ASP A 18 -7.08 3.75 14.84
N LEU A 19 -6.43 4.88 15.12
CA LEU A 19 -5.37 5.02 16.13
C LEU A 19 -5.91 5.27 17.54
N ASP A 20 -7.22 5.09 17.74
CA ASP A 20 -7.99 5.31 18.98
C ASP A 20 -8.12 6.79 19.39
N SER A 21 -7.06 7.57 19.23
CA SER A 21 -7.03 9.01 19.49
C SER A 21 -6.22 9.77 18.44
N ALA A 22 -6.34 11.10 18.43
CA ALA A 22 -5.58 11.94 17.51
C ALA A 22 -4.10 12.04 17.94
N GLN A 23 -3.19 11.70 17.03
CA GLN A 23 -1.75 11.66 17.25
C GLN A 23 -1.01 12.53 16.24
N ASP A 24 0.17 13.03 16.61
CA ASP A 24 1.09 13.69 15.68
C ASP A 24 1.90 12.60 14.95
N LEU A 25 1.77 12.55 13.62
CA LEU A 25 2.38 11.57 12.74
C LEU A 25 3.39 12.22 11.81
N ARG A 26 4.38 11.47 11.36
CA ARG A 26 5.44 11.89 10.42
C ARG A 26 5.70 10.89 9.31
N PHE A 27 5.33 9.63 9.51
CA PHE A 27 5.63 8.51 8.64
C PHE A 27 4.40 7.60 8.49
N LEU A 28 3.97 7.40 7.25
CA LEU A 28 2.86 6.51 6.90
C LEU A 28 3.34 5.52 5.84
N GLY A 29 3.51 4.26 6.22
CA GLY A 29 4.08 3.21 5.37
C GLY A 29 3.21 1.97 5.27
N LEU A 30 3.42 1.23 4.19
CA LEU A 30 2.83 -0.08 3.93
C LEU A 30 3.87 -0.98 3.26
N GLY A 31 4.03 -2.20 3.76
CA GLY A 31 4.87 -3.21 3.13
C GLY A 31 4.15 -3.95 2.00
N ALA A 32 4.84 -4.12 0.87
CA ALA A 32 4.37 -4.83 -0.30
C ALA A 32 5.46 -5.74 -0.87
N LEU A 33 5.08 -6.89 -1.42
CA LEU A 33 6.02 -7.83 -2.07
C LEU A 33 6.09 -7.57 -3.59
N ASN A 34 7.29 -7.69 -4.15
CA ASN A 34 7.50 -7.80 -5.58
C ASN A 34 8.23 -9.11 -5.89
N GLU A 35 7.53 -10.08 -6.47
CA GLU A 35 8.07 -11.36 -6.92
C GLU A 35 7.44 -11.73 -8.26
N PRO A 36 7.91 -11.13 -9.38
CA PRO A 36 7.27 -11.25 -10.69
C PRO A 36 7.20 -12.68 -11.23
N SER A 37 8.13 -13.57 -10.85
CA SER A 37 8.08 -14.99 -11.22
C SER A 37 6.83 -15.70 -10.70
N SER A 38 6.30 -15.24 -9.57
CA SER A 38 5.07 -15.71 -8.93
C SER A 38 3.86 -14.83 -9.28
N TRP A 39 4.02 -13.90 -10.24
CA TRP A 39 3.02 -12.94 -10.69
C TRP A 39 2.60 -11.95 -9.59
N ILE A 40 3.46 -11.78 -8.58
CA ILE A 40 3.28 -10.83 -7.48
C ILE A 40 3.99 -9.54 -7.88
N HIS A 41 3.21 -8.49 -8.08
CA HIS A 41 3.73 -7.18 -8.46
C HIS A 41 3.52 -6.19 -7.31
N PRO A 42 4.39 -5.17 -7.18
CA PRO A 42 4.11 -4.10 -6.24
C PRO A 42 2.85 -3.35 -6.70
N PRO A 43 2.22 -2.56 -5.81
CA PRO A 43 1.08 -1.74 -6.18
C PRO A 43 1.34 -0.90 -7.43
N GLU A 44 0.32 -0.73 -8.27
CA GLU A 44 0.35 0.23 -9.38
C GLU A 44 0.33 1.66 -8.84
N ALA A 45 -0.47 1.88 -7.79
CA ALA A 45 -0.55 3.14 -7.06
C ALA A 45 -0.96 2.90 -5.60
N ILE A 46 -0.54 3.79 -4.71
CA ILE A 46 -1.03 3.86 -3.33
C ILE A 46 -1.40 5.31 -3.01
N GLU A 47 -2.63 5.50 -2.58
CA GLU A 47 -3.13 6.77 -2.08
C GLU A 47 -3.20 6.70 -0.56
N ILE A 48 -2.53 7.65 0.11
CA ILE A 48 -2.53 7.74 1.57
C ILE A 48 -3.26 9.02 1.98
N SER A 49 -4.26 8.87 2.84
CA SER A 49 -5.05 9.96 3.39
C SER A 49 -5.26 9.80 4.89
N THR A 50 -5.57 10.90 5.56
CA THR A 50 -5.75 10.92 7.02
C THR A 50 -7.01 11.66 7.42
N SER A 51 -7.53 11.35 8.60
CA SER A 51 -8.73 12.00 9.15
C SER A 51 -8.65 12.17 10.67
N LEU A 52 -9.32 13.19 11.19
CA LEU A 52 -9.55 13.37 12.63
C LEU A 52 -10.89 12.78 13.08
N ASP A 53 -11.89 12.73 12.21
CA ASP A 53 -13.28 12.37 12.52
C ASP A 53 -13.70 11.00 11.97
N GLY A 54 -12.92 10.42 11.06
CA GLY A 54 -13.22 9.15 10.38
C GLY A 54 -14.21 9.29 9.23
N LEU A 55 -14.63 10.52 8.90
CA LEU A 55 -15.60 10.83 7.86
C LEU A 55 -14.93 11.55 6.70
N THR A 56 -14.15 12.59 6.99
CA THR A 56 -13.48 13.44 5.99
C THR A 56 -12.00 13.12 5.97
N PHE A 57 -11.49 12.71 4.80
CA PHE A 57 -10.10 12.31 4.62
C PHE A 57 -9.34 13.32 3.75
N GLU A 58 -8.20 13.77 4.25
CA GLU A 58 -7.29 14.66 3.54
C GLU A 58 -6.12 13.86 2.96
N LYS A 59 -5.85 14.04 1.66
CA LYS A 59 -4.75 13.36 0.98
C LYS A 59 -3.40 13.85 1.52
N GLN A 60 -2.55 12.92 1.97
CA GLN A 60 -1.20 13.25 2.44
C GLN A 60 -0.14 13.15 1.33
N GLY A 61 -0.38 12.32 0.33
CA GLY A 61 0.45 12.21 -0.86
C GLY A 61 0.30 10.87 -1.56
N ASP A 62 1.01 10.74 -2.68
CA ASP A 62 1.20 9.47 -3.37
C ASP A 62 2.58 8.93 -2.98
N ALA A 63 2.64 7.65 -2.60
CA ALA A 63 3.88 7.03 -2.16
C ALA A 63 4.59 6.36 -3.36
N PRO A 64 5.88 6.67 -3.62
CA PRO A 64 6.57 6.11 -4.77
C PRO A 64 6.86 4.62 -4.56
N VAL A 65 6.48 3.82 -5.55
CA VAL A 65 6.78 2.39 -5.58
C VAL A 65 8.21 2.18 -6.07
N LYS A 66 9.10 1.73 -5.19
CA LYS A 66 10.52 1.49 -5.52
C LYS A 66 10.67 0.22 -6.36
N LYS A 67 11.59 0.25 -7.32
CA LYS A 67 11.93 -0.89 -8.19
C LYS A 67 12.72 -1.98 -7.43
N GLY A 68 12.68 -3.20 -7.97
CA GLY A 68 13.48 -4.36 -7.54
C GLY A 68 12.68 -5.42 -6.78
N GLU A 69 13.21 -6.64 -6.74
CA GLU A 69 12.54 -7.83 -6.17
C GLU A 69 12.60 -7.89 -4.65
N GLY A 70 11.64 -8.59 -4.05
CA GLY A 70 11.47 -8.78 -2.62
C GLY A 70 10.55 -7.73 -1.98
N ARG A 71 10.47 -7.78 -0.64
CA ARG A 71 9.66 -6.83 0.15
C ARG A 71 10.13 -5.40 -0.05
N ARG A 72 9.19 -4.48 -0.22
CA ARG A 72 9.40 -3.03 -0.30
C ARG A 72 8.41 -2.31 0.59
N GLU A 73 8.92 -1.29 1.26
CA GLU A 73 8.09 -0.34 1.98
C GLU A 73 7.76 0.83 1.06
N VAL A 74 6.48 1.14 0.96
CA VAL A 74 5.94 2.26 0.21
C VAL A 74 5.38 3.24 1.23
N ALA A 75 5.89 4.48 1.25
CA ALA A 75 5.61 5.41 2.34
C ALA A 75 5.53 6.88 1.91
N VAL A 76 4.80 7.67 2.71
CA VAL A 76 4.83 9.14 2.71
C VAL A 76 5.49 9.61 4.02
N VAL A 77 6.43 10.55 3.89
CA VAL A 77 7.08 11.22 5.02
C VAL A 77 6.62 12.67 5.05
N LYS A 78 5.62 12.96 5.90
CA LYS A 78 5.01 14.28 6.00
C LYS A 78 4.37 14.46 7.39
N PRO A 79 4.79 15.48 8.17
CA PRO A 79 4.13 15.78 9.44
C PRO A 79 2.65 16.08 9.25
N CYS A 80 1.79 15.42 10.02
CA CYS A 80 0.35 15.67 10.07
C CYS A 80 -0.21 15.26 11.44
N LYS A 81 -1.44 15.71 11.76
CA LYS A 81 -2.17 15.27 12.95
C LYS A 81 -3.40 14.49 12.51
N ALA A 82 -3.56 13.27 13.01
CA ALA A 82 -4.63 12.37 12.57
C ALA A 82 -5.03 11.36 13.64
N ARG A 83 -6.27 10.88 13.59
CA ARG A 83 -6.74 9.68 14.31
C ARG A 83 -6.88 8.48 13.37
N TYR A 84 -7.29 8.72 12.14
CA TYR A 84 -7.48 7.66 11.14
C TYR A 84 -6.47 7.82 10.02
N VAL A 85 -5.96 6.70 9.53
CA VAL A 85 -5.12 6.64 8.33
C VAL A 85 -5.77 5.67 7.35
N ARG A 86 -5.94 6.10 6.10
CA ARG A 86 -6.50 5.28 5.02
C ARG A 86 -5.50 5.12 3.88
N TYR A 87 -5.33 3.87 3.48
CA TYR A 87 -4.56 3.46 2.32
C TYR A 87 -5.53 2.89 1.29
N ILE A 88 -5.46 3.40 0.06
CA ILE A 88 -6.12 2.78 -1.11
C ILE A 88 -5.02 2.27 -2.01
N VAL A 89 -4.96 0.95 -2.18
CA VAL A 89 -3.87 0.25 -2.85
C VAL A 89 -4.41 -0.38 -4.13
N HIS A 90 -3.88 0.02 -5.28
CA HIS A 90 -4.31 -0.45 -6.59
C HIS A 90 -3.39 -1.56 -7.08
N ALA A 91 -3.97 -2.73 -7.38
CA ALA A 91 -3.25 -3.83 -8.02
C ALA A 91 -3.30 -3.69 -9.54
N TRP A 92 -2.30 -4.24 -10.23
CA TRP A 92 -2.24 -4.22 -11.68
C TRP A 92 -3.37 -5.09 -12.25
N LYS A 93 -4.23 -4.49 -13.07
CA LYS A 93 -5.33 -5.21 -13.73
C LYS A 93 -4.85 -6.19 -14.80
N ALA A 94 -3.69 -5.91 -15.40
CA ALA A 94 -3.03 -6.78 -16.37
C ALA A 94 -1.51 -6.61 -16.26
N ILE A 95 -0.80 -7.72 -16.15
CA ILE A 95 0.67 -7.75 -16.14
C ILE A 95 1.18 -7.37 -17.55
N PRO A 96 2.21 -6.51 -17.67
CA PRO A 96 2.73 -6.08 -18.96
C PRO A 96 3.27 -7.23 -19.81
N VAL A 97 3.20 -7.03 -21.14
CA VAL A 97 3.84 -7.92 -22.12
C VAL A 97 5.33 -8.08 -21.80
N GLY A 98 5.82 -9.32 -21.89
CA GLY A 98 7.21 -9.67 -21.63
C GLY A 98 7.53 -10.00 -20.18
N GLN A 99 6.53 -9.99 -19.28
CA GLN A 99 6.68 -10.44 -17.89
C GLN A 99 5.91 -11.76 -17.67
N PRO A 100 6.30 -12.58 -16.68
CA PRO A 100 5.55 -13.78 -16.32
C PRO A 100 4.10 -13.43 -15.98
N GLY A 101 3.13 -14.14 -16.56
CA GLY A 101 1.71 -13.85 -16.37
C GLY A 101 1.16 -12.70 -17.22
N ALA A 102 1.88 -12.25 -18.26
CA ALA A 102 1.43 -11.17 -19.15
C ALA A 102 -0.04 -11.31 -19.59
N GLY A 103 -0.81 -10.24 -19.42
CA GLY A 103 -2.25 -10.18 -19.72
C GLY A 103 -3.16 -10.58 -18.55
N GLU A 104 -2.65 -11.27 -17.53
CA GLU A 104 -3.40 -11.65 -16.34
C GLU A 104 -3.36 -10.57 -15.26
N PRO A 105 -4.36 -10.47 -14.37
CA PRO A 105 -4.28 -9.63 -13.19
C PRO A 105 -3.15 -10.08 -12.25
N ALA A 106 -2.38 -9.12 -11.75
CA ALA A 106 -1.32 -9.40 -10.80
C ALA A 106 -1.86 -9.77 -9.42
N TRP A 107 -1.07 -10.56 -8.69
CA TRP A 107 -1.20 -10.67 -7.25
C TRP A 107 -0.63 -9.43 -6.56
N LEU A 108 -1.37 -8.94 -5.57
CA LEU A 108 -0.98 -7.89 -4.65
C LEU A 108 -0.81 -8.53 -3.27
N PHE A 109 0.42 -8.51 -2.75
CA PHE A 109 0.74 -9.07 -1.44
C PHE A 109 1.19 -7.93 -0.52
N LEU A 110 0.48 -7.79 0.61
CA LEU A 110 0.73 -6.77 1.62
C LEU A 110 0.97 -7.42 2.99
N ASP A 111 1.80 -6.81 3.82
CA ASP A 111 2.03 -7.26 5.19
C ASP A 111 1.70 -6.16 6.23
N GLU A 112 2.67 -5.34 6.62
CA GLU A 112 2.60 -4.44 7.77
C GLU A 112 2.20 -3.02 7.33
N VAL A 113 1.27 -2.45 8.08
CA VAL A 113 1.04 -1.00 8.12
C VAL A 113 1.95 -0.41 9.20
N ILE A 114 2.71 0.64 8.84
CA ILE A 114 3.69 1.28 9.73
C ILE A 114 3.31 2.75 9.86
N ILE A 115 3.04 3.20 11.09
CA ILE A 115 2.61 4.57 11.39
C ILE A 115 3.47 5.10 12.54
N ASN A 116 4.17 6.22 12.34
CA ASN A 116 5.00 6.93 13.33
C ASN A 116 4.95 8.44 13.13
#